data_AF-A0A356BX96-F1
#
_entry.id   AF-A0A356BX96-F1
#
_cell.length_a   1.000
_cell.length_b   1.000
_cell.length_c   1.000
_cell.angle_alpha   90.00
_cell.angle_beta   90.00
_cell.angle_gamma   90.00
#
_symmetry.space_group_name_H-M   'P 1'
#
loop_
_entity.id
_entity.type
_entity.pdbx_description
1 polymer ?
#
loop_
_entity_poly.entity_id
_entity_poly.type
_entity_poly.pdbx_seq_one_letter_code
_entity_poly.pdbx_strand_id
1 'polypeptide(L)'
;MKLTELRGVVPPIATPFTKAGEVDIKSLERLTEHLIKGGVHGIFCLGSTGECAALTDLERKTIVRTVVQTSTDRVPVFAGITETSTKRAIALGRLVIEAGAAAVVVAPPFYHKYSQDEMIQYYRDLAAALPVP
;
A
#
# COMPACT_ATOMS: atom_id res chain seq x y z
N MET A 1 3.85 14.79 1.61
CA MET A 1 5.07 15.01 0.77
C MET A 1 4.77 14.82 -0.73
N LYS A 2 5.31 15.64 -1.66
CA LYS A 2 5.16 15.44 -3.12
C LYS A 2 6.27 14.51 -3.63
N LEU A 3 5.89 13.35 -4.19
CA LEU A 3 6.83 12.36 -4.71
C LEU A 3 7.44 12.84 -6.03
N THR A 4 8.75 13.07 -6.06
CA THR A 4 9.45 13.62 -7.25
C THR A 4 10.21 12.56 -8.05
N GLU A 5 10.69 11.50 -7.40
CA GLU A 5 11.34 10.34 -8.05
C GLU A 5 11.06 9.04 -7.27
N LEU A 6 10.91 7.93 -8.00
CA LEU A 6 10.81 6.57 -7.46
C LEU A 6 12.18 5.90 -7.45
N ARG A 7 12.95 6.08 -6.37
CA ARG A 7 14.31 5.51 -6.28
C ARG A 7 14.73 5.19 -4.85
N GLY A 8 15.76 4.36 -4.73
CA GLY A 8 16.39 3.99 -3.46
C GLY A 8 15.81 2.73 -2.84
N VAL A 9 15.92 2.63 -1.52
CA VAL A 9 15.50 1.44 -0.75
C VAL A 9 14.09 1.68 -0.22
N VAL A 10 13.11 0.94 -0.76
CA VAL A 10 11.70 1.00 -0.35
C VAL A 10 11.24 -0.40 0.04
N PRO A 11 11.43 -0.82 1.30
CA PRO A 11 11.13 -2.18 1.71
C PRO A 11 9.62 -2.44 1.76
N PRO A 12 9.14 -3.59 1.27
CA PRO A 12 7.81 -4.08 1.60
C PRO A 12 7.80 -4.54 3.07
N ILE A 13 6.93 -3.94 3.90
CA ILE A 13 6.88 -4.25 5.33
C ILE A 13 5.86 -5.35 5.63
N ALA A 14 6.14 -6.13 6.67
CA ALA A 14 5.18 -7.04 7.27
C ALA A 14 4.07 -6.27 8.00
N THR A 15 2.93 -6.92 8.20
CA THR A 15 1.85 -6.43 9.08
C THR A 15 1.92 -7.20 10.40
N PRO A 16 2.38 -6.60 11.51
CA PRO A 16 2.36 -7.28 12.79
C PRO A 16 0.94 -7.52 13.29
N PHE A 17 0.69 -8.69 13.88
CA PHE A 17 -0.58 -9.04 14.50
C PHE A 17 -0.41 -9.41 15.97
N THR A 18 -1.43 -9.12 16.76
CA THR A 18 -1.56 -9.61 18.13
C THR A 18 -1.90 -11.10 18.14
N LYS A 19 -1.79 -11.75 19.30
CA LYS A 19 -2.25 -13.15 19.47
C LYS A 19 -3.74 -13.35 19.18
N ALA A 20 -4.54 -12.29 19.23
CA ALA A 20 -5.96 -12.31 18.92
C ALA A 20 -6.26 -12.18 17.41
N GLY A 21 -5.24 -11.96 16.57
CA GLY A 21 -5.40 -11.75 15.13
C GLY A 21 -5.61 -10.30 14.72
N GLU A 22 -5.75 -9.37 15.68
CA GLU A 22 -5.88 -7.94 15.40
C GLU A 22 -4.53 -7.33 14.97
N VAL A 23 -4.55 -6.32 14.11
CA VAL A 23 -3.35 -5.55 13.74
C VAL A 23 -2.68 -4.97 14.99
N ASP A 24 -1.41 -5.32 15.22
CA ASP A 24 -0.63 -4.79 16.32
C ASP A 24 0.00 -3.44 15.93
N ILE A 25 -0.77 -2.39 16.17
CA ILE A 25 -0.40 -0.99 15.87
C ILE A 25 0.94 -0.60 16.50
N LYS A 26 1.18 -0.96 17.77
CA LYS A 26 2.42 -0.58 18.45
C LYS A 26 3.63 -1.24 17.81
N SER A 27 3.50 -2.50 17.40
CA SER A 27 4.57 -3.22 16.70
C SER A 27 4.78 -2.65 15.29
N LEU A 28 3.72 -2.27 14.59
CA LEU A 28 3.80 -1.62 13.28
C LEU A 28 4.50 -0.26 13.35
N GLU A 29 4.21 0.55 14.36
CA GLU A 29 4.91 1.83 14.63
C GLU A 29 6.41 1.60 14.88
N ARG A 30 6.77 0.62 15.73
CA ARG A 30 8.18 0.29 16.00
C ARG A 30 8.92 -0.21 14.77
N LEU A 31 8.29 -1.07 13.96
CA LEU A 31 8.84 -1.56 12.69
C LEU A 31 9.08 -0.39 11.73
N THR A 32 8.09 0.49 11.58
CA THR A 32 8.16 1.67 10.72
C THR A 32 9.31 2.59 11.15
N GLU A 33 9.39 2.92 12.44
CA GLU A 33 10.45 3.78 12.98
C GLU A 33 11.84 3.15 12.84
N HIS A 34 11.96 1.84 13.05
CA HIS A 34 13.21 1.12 12.86
C HIS A 34 13.74 1.24 11.43
N LEU A 35 12.88 1.07 10.43
CA LEU A 35 13.24 1.18 9.02
C LEU A 35 13.61 2.61 8.65
N ILE A 36 12.86 3.61 9.12
CA ILE A 36 13.16 5.03 8.88
C ILE A 36 14.53 5.38 9.47
N LYS A 37 14.81 4.97 10.72
CA LYS A 37 16.14 5.14 11.33
C LYS A 37 17.26 4.42 10.58
N GLY A 38 16.93 3.32 9.90
CA GLY A 38 17.83 2.58 9.02
C GLY A 38 18.15 3.30 7.70
N GLY A 39 17.54 4.44 7.40
CA GLY A 39 17.85 5.24 6.21
C GLY A 39 17.15 4.78 4.94
N VAL A 40 15.98 4.16 5.04
CA VAL A 40 15.15 3.84 3.87
C VAL A 40 14.65 5.12 3.18
N HIS A 41 14.31 5.00 1.90
CA HIS A 41 13.89 6.13 1.05
C HIS A 41 12.36 6.21 0.89
N GLY A 42 11.66 5.20 1.41
CA GLY A 42 10.21 5.06 1.36
C GLY A 42 9.79 3.81 2.13
N ILE A 43 8.50 3.63 2.35
CA ILE A 43 7.96 2.41 2.95
C ILE A 43 6.84 1.88 2.06
N PHE A 44 6.88 0.60 1.74
CA PHE A 44 5.81 -0.05 1.00
C PHE A 44 5.00 -0.96 1.95
N CYS A 45 3.75 -0.59 2.20
CA CYS A 45 2.80 -1.39 2.97
C CYS A 45 1.76 -2.07 2.06
N LEU A 46 1.10 -3.10 2.56
CA LEU A 46 0.09 -3.87 1.82
C LEU A 46 0.63 -4.56 0.55
N GLY A 47 1.92 -4.90 0.52
CA GLY A 47 2.45 -5.88 -0.43
C GLY A 47 2.16 -7.31 0.03
N SER A 48 2.63 -8.31 -0.72
CA SER A 48 2.55 -9.72 -0.32
C SER A 48 3.22 -9.99 1.03
N THR A 49 4.36 -9.33 1.31
CA THR A 49 5.04 -9.37 2.61
C THR A 49 4.17 -8.86 3.76
N GLY A 50 3.27 -7.90 3.48
CA GLY A 50 2.32 -7.36 4.44
C GLY A 50 1.01 -8.12 4.51
N GLU A 51 0.94 -9.31 3.91
CA GLU A 51 -0.21 -10.22 3.95
C GLU A 51 -1.51 -9.60 3.41
N CYS A 52 -1.39 -8.75 2.39
CA CYS A 52 -2.48 -7.90 1.90
C CYS A 52 -3.78 -8.65 1.52
N ALA A 53 -3.67 -9.92 1.11
CA ALA A 53 -4.82 -10.75 0.73
C ALA A 53 -5.64 -11.25 1.93
N ALA A 54 -5.08 -11.26 3.14
CA ALA A 54 -5.76 -11.70 4.37
C ALA A 54 -6.46 -10.56 5.11
N LEU A 55 -6.19 -9.31 4.73
CA LEU A 55 -6.65 -8.11 5.44
C LEU A 55 -8.01 -7.62 4.93
N THR A 56 -8.84 -7.17 5.85
CA THR A 56 -10.04 -6.38 5.55
C THR A 56 -9.68 -4.96 5.10
N ASP A 57 -10.62 -4.28 4.45
CA ASP A 57 -10.41 -2.89 4.00
C ASP A 57 -10.22 -1.92 5.17
N LEU A 58 -10.83 -2.19 6.34
CA LEU A 58 -10.65 -1.38 7.55
C LEU A 58 -9.24 -1.55 8.12
N GLU A 59 -8.73 -2.78 8.17
CA GLU A 59 -7.35 -3.05 8.60
C GLU A 59 -6.36 -2.41 7.65
N ARG A 60 -6.57 -2.55 6.33
CA ARG A 60 -5.74 -1.90 5.30
C ARG A 60 -5.69 -0.38 5.49
N LYS A 61 -6.84 0.27 5.71
CA LYS A 61 -6.91 1.71 6.01
C LYS A 61 -6.13 2.06 7.27
N THR A 62 -6.28 1.25 8.31
CA THR A 62 -5.61 1.44 9.61
C THR A 62 -4.10 1.32 9.46
N ILE A 63 -3.61 0.28 8.79
CA ILE A 63 -2.18 0.05 8.54
C ILE A 63 -1.56 1.22 7.80
N VAL A 64 -2.15 1.64 6.67
CA VAL A 64 -1.63 2.76 5.88
C VAL A 64 -1.60 4.03 6.72
N ARG A 65 -2.69 4.34 7.44
CA ARG A 65 -2.77 5.51 8.30
C ARG A 65 -1.71 5.50 9.39
N THR A 66 -1.52 4.37 10.08
CA THR A 66 -0.49 4.22 11.10
C THR A 66 0.89 4.47 10.51
N VAL A 67 1.24 3.82 9.40
CA VAL A 67 2.57 3.97 8.77
C VAL A 67 2.80 5.42 8.32
N VAL A 68 1.80 6.07 7.73
CA VAL A 68 1.87 7.49 7.34
C VAL A 68 2.08 8.39 8.55
N GLN A 69 1.28 8.21 9.60
CA GLN A 69 1.39 9.00 10.84
C GLN A 69 2.73 8.79 11.53
N THR A 70 3.21 7.56 11.62
CA THR A 70 4.54 7.27 12.17
C THR A 70 5.63 7.87 11.28
N SER A 71 5.48 7.86 9.95
CA SER A 71 6.50 8.39 9.05
C SER A 71 6.66 9.91 9.15
N THR A 72 5.63 10.64 9.59
CA THR A 72 5.65 12.12 9.80
C THR A 72 6.30 12.87 8.63
N ASP A 73 5.93 12.54 7.39
CA ASP A 73 6.50 13.10 6.16
C ASP A 73 8.03 12.94 5.97
N ARG A 74 8.71 12.11 6.76
CA ARG A 74 10.16 11.85 6.62
C ARG A 74 10.49 11.04 5.37
N VAL A 75 9.63 10.10 5.02
CA VAL A 75 9.71 9.28 3.79
C VAL A 75 8.31 9.06 3.22
N PRO A 76 8.15 8.93 1.90
CA PRO A 76 6.87 8.60 1.28
C PRO A 76 6.41 7.19 1.61
N VAL A 77 5.09 7.03 1.77
CA VAL A 77 4.44 5.73 1.98
C VAL A 77 3.73 5.28 0.72
N PHE A 78 4.06 4.07 0.28
CA PHE A 78 3.47 3.37 -0.86
C PHE A 78 2.49 2.33 -0.32
N ALA A 79 1.34 2.20 -0.97
CA ALA A 79 0.30 1.26 -0.56
C ALA A 79 -0.09 0.31 -1.70
N GLY A 80 -0.08 -0.98 -1.44
CA GLY A 80 -0.53 -2.00 -2.38
C GLY A 80 -2.04 -1.95 -2.57
N ILE A 81 -2.49 -1.98 -3.84
CA ILE A 81 -3.91 -1.95 -4.20
C ILE A 81 -4.33 -3.11 -5.11
N THR A 82 -3.49 -4.13 -5.25
CA THR A 82 -3.76 -5.32 -6.06
C THR A 82 -5.04 -6.01 -5.58
N GLU A 83 -6.00 -6.13 -6.48
CA GLU A 83 -7.33 -6.67 -6.21
C GLU A 83 -7.85 -7.46 -7.42
N THR A 84 -8.90 -8.25 -7.21
CA THR A 84 -9.43 -9.17 -8.22
C THR A 84 -10.16 -8.49 -9.38
N SER A 85 -10.49 -7.20 -9.27
CA SER A 85 -11.19 -6.45 -10.32
C SER A 85 -10.82 -4.97 -10.30
N THR A 86 -11.01 -4.29 -11.43
CA THR A 86 -10.78 -2.84 -11.58
C THR A 86 -11.54 -2.03 -10.53
N LYS A 87 -12.82 -2.33 -10.30
CA LYS A 87 -13.66 -1.59 -9.34
C LYS A 87 -13.13 -1.71 -7.91
N ARG A 88 -12.69 -2.90 -7.51
CA ARG A 88 -12.12 -3.15 -6.17
C ARG A 88 -10.78 -2.46 -6.01
N ALA A 89 -9.90 -2.54 -7.01
CA ALA A 89 -8.61 -1.86 -7.00
C ALA A 89 -8.76 -0.33 -6.91
N ILE A 90 -9.70 0.28 -7.65
CA ILE A 90 -10.00 1.72 -7.56
C ILE A 90 -10.53 2.09 -6.17
N ALA A 91 -11.46 1.30 -5.63
CA ALA A 91 -12.04 1.54 -4.31
C ALA A 91 -10.96 1.48 -3.21
N LEU A 92 -10.11 0.46 -3.25
CA LEU A 92 -8.98 0.33 -2.34
C LEU A 92 -7.96 1.47 -2.53
N GLY A 93 -7.64 1.83 -3.77
CA GLY A 93 -6.78 2.97 -4.11
C GLY A 93 -7.26 4.27 -3.48
N ARG A 94 -8.55 4.60 -3.62
CA ARG A 94 -9.13 5.77 -2.96
C ARG A 94 -9.01 5.71 -1.44
N LEU A 95 -9.26 4.55 -0.85
CA LEU A 95 -9.20 4.34 0.59
C LEU A 95 -7.78 4.54 1.15
N VAL A 96 -6.75 4.01 0.48
CA VAL A 96 -5.35 4.17 0.94
C VAL A 96 -4.82 5.58 0.69
N ILE A 97 -5.26 6.24 -0.38
CA ILE A 97 -4.95 7.66 -0.64
C ILE A 97 -5.59 8.56 0.43
N GLU A 98 -6.84 8.31 0.80
CA GLU A 98 -7.51 9.01 1.92
C GLU A 98 -6.78 8.77 3.26
N ALA A 99 -6.12 7.61 3.42
CA ALA A 99 -5.27 7.31 4.57
C ALA A 99 -3.88 7.97 4.50
N GLY A 100 -3.54 8.66 3.39
CA GLY A 100 -2.32 9.44 3.23
C GLY A 100 -1.20 8.76 2.42
N ALA A 101 -1.49 7.67 1.71
CA ALA A 101 -0.51 7.06 0.79
C ALA A 101 -0.08 8.07 -0.28
N ALA A 102 1.23 8.16 -0.52
CA ALA A 102 1.83 9.06 -1.50
C ALA A 102 1.84 8.47 -2.93
N ALA A 103 1.75 7.15 -3.03
CA ALA A 103 1.68 6.40 -4.28
C ALA A 103 1.01 5.03 -4.04
N VAL A 104 0.52 4.43 -5.12
CA VAL A 104 -0.09 3.10 -5.10
C VAL A 104 0.78 2.10 -5.87
N VAL A 105 0.78 0.85 -5.42
CA VAL A 105 1.49 -0.25 -6.09
C VAL A 105 0.47 -1.30 -6.50
N VAL A 106 0.48 -1.67 -7.78
CA VAL A 106 -0.54 -2.56 -8.33
C VAL A 106 0.07 -3.63 -9.24
N ALA A 107 -0.18 -4.89 -8.89
CA ALA A 107 0.07 -6.04 -9.77
C ALA A 107 -1.16 -6.30 -10.67
N PRO A 108 -1.04 -7.13 -11.71
CA PRO A 108 -2.17 -7.48 -12.55
C PRO A 108 -3.34 -8.06 -11.72
N PRO A 109 -4.60 -7.86 -12.15
CA PRO A 109 -5.73 -8.46 -11.48
C PRO A 109 -5.58 -9.99 -11.52
N PHE A 110 -5.98 -10.63 -10.43
CA PHE A 110 -5.84 -12.08 -10.26
C PHE A 110 -7.22 -12.76 -10.19
N TYR A 111 -7.22 -14.08 -10.03
CA TYR A 111 -8.38 -15.00 -10.04
C TYR A 111 -8.84 -15.47 -11.43
N HIS A 112 -9.09 -14.55 -12.37
CA HIS A 112 -9.43 -14.91 -13.75
C HIS A 112 -8.23 -14.80 -14.70
N LYS A 113 -8.34 -15.42 -15.87
CA LYS A 113 -7.41 -15.18 -16.98
C LYS A 113 -7.88 -13.94 -17.73
N TYR A 114 -6.93 -13.04 -17.99
CA TYR A 114 -7.17 -11.80 -18.73
C TYR A 114 -6.29 -11.77 -19.98
N SER A 115 -6.84 -11.25 -21.07
CA SER A 115 -6.09 -10.91 -22.27
C SER A 115 -5.16 -9.73 -22.03
N GLN A 116 -4.20 -9.51 -22.94
CA GLN A 116 -3.31 -8.35 -22.87
C GLN A 116 -4.08 -7.03 -22.97
N ASP A 117 -5.10 -6.96 -23.82
CA ASP A 117 -5.93 -5.76 -23.99
C ASP A 117 -6.70 -5.42 -22.71
N GLU A 118 -7.26 -6.43 -22.02
CA GLU A 118 -7.91 -6.24 -20.73
C GLU A 118 -6.94 -5.76 -19.65
N MET A 119 -5.71 -6.29 -19.61
CA MET A 119 -4.70 -5.82 -18.66
C MET A 119 -4.26 -4.39 -18.95
N ILE A 120 -4.07 -4.02 -20.22
CA ILE A 120 -3.76 -2.64 -20.60
C ILE A 120 -4.89 -1.71 -20.18
N GLN A 121 -6.15 -2.08 -20.44
CA GLN A 121 -7.30 -1.28 -20.05
C GLN A 121 -7.41 -1.15 -18.53
N TYR A 122 -7.16 -2.22 -17.78
CA TYR A 122 -7.12 -2.21 -16.32
C TYR A 122 -6.16 -1.13 -15.78
N TYR A 123 -4.92 -1.07 -16.26
CA TYR A 123 -3.97 -0.05 -15.82
C TYR A 123 -4.35 1.37 -16.26
N ARG A 124 -4.93 1.53 -17.47
CA ARG A 124 -5.45 2.84 -17.93
C ARG A 124 -6.57 3.36 -17.04
N ASP A 125 -7.50 2.49 -16.65
CA ASP A 125 -8.61 2.85 -15.77
C ASP A 125 -8.12 3.27 -14.38
N LEU A 126 -7.13 2.56 -13.82
CA LEU A 126 -6.50 2.94 -12.55
C LEU A 126 -5.82 4.30 -12.63
N ALA A 127 -4.99 4.51 -13.65
CA ALA A 127 -4.26 5.77 -13.85
C ALA A 127 -5.20 6.97 -14.08
N ALA A 128 -6.35 6.75 -14.73
CA ALA A 128 -7.35 7.79 -14.92
C ALA A 128 -8.14 8.11 -13.64
N ALA A 129 -8.32 7.12 -12.75
CA ALA A 129 -9.17 7.24 -11.57
C ALA A 129 -8.45 7.69 -10.30
N LEU A 130 -7.13 7.50 -10.20
CA LEU A 130 -6.35 7.75 -8.99
C LEU A 130 -5.37 8.92 -9.20
N PRO A 131 -5.36 9.94 -8.33
CA PRO A 131 -4.58 11.17 -8.54
C PRO A 131 -3.12 11.08 -8.05
N VAL A 132 -2.62 9.88 -7.77
CA VAL A 132 -1.26 9.64 -7.27
C VAL A 132 -0.51 8.72 -8.23
N PRO A 133 0.84 8.75 -8.24
CA PRO A 133 1.65 7.79 -8.96
C PRO A 133 1.35 6.33 -8.58
#